data_AF-A0A9D1BZE8-F1
#
_entry.id   AF-A0A9D1BZE8-F1
#
_cell.length_a   1.000
_cell.length_b   1.000
_cell.length_c   1.000
_cell.angle_alpha   90.00
_cell.angle_beta   90.00
_cell.angle_gamma   90.00
#
_symmetry.space_group_name_H-M   'P 1'
#
loop_
_entity.id
_entity.type
_entity.pdbx_description
1 polymer ?
#
loop_
_entity_poly.entity_id
_entity_poly.type
_entity_poly.pdbx_seq_one_letter_code
_entity_poly.pdbx_strand_id
1 'polypeptide(L)' 'MALLFLRDMSLSFGAAPLFNKASLQIEANERVCLVGRNGEGKSTLLKVIEGAIQADSGS' A
#
# COMPACT_ATOMS: atom_id res chain seq x y z
N MET A 1 -18.84 2.20 -5.36
CA MET A 1 -17.75 2.41 -6.33
C MET A 1 -16.56 2.71 -5.47
N ALA A 2 -15.50 1.90 -5.59
CA ALA A 2 -14.36 1.97 -4.71
C ALA A 2 -13.78 3.39 -4.69
N LEU A 3 -13.52 3.90 -3.49
CA LEU A 3 -12.84 5.18 -3.29
C LEU A 3 -11.34 5.05 -3.58
N LEU A 4 -10.76 3.91 -3.19
CA LEU A 4 -9.37 3.57 -3.42
C LEU A 4 -9.27 2.13 -3.92
N PHE A 5 -8.44 1.91 -4.93
CA PHE A 5 -8.07 0.58 -5.40
C PHE A 5 -6.57 0.52 -5.61
N LEU A 6 -5.91 -0.42 -4.96
CA LEU A 6 -4.52 -0.81 -5.19
C LEU A 6 -4.53 -2.20 -5.83
N ARG A 7 -3.81 -2.37 -6.92
CA ARG A 7 -3.74 -3.63 -7.67
C ARG A 7 -2.32 -4.12 -7.79
N ASP A 8 -2.07 -5.30 -7.23
CA ASP A 8 -0.81 -6.05 -7.34
C ASP A 8 0.43 -5.19 -7.05
N MET A 9 0.29 -4.26 -6.10
CA MET A 9 1.31 -3.29 -5.76
C MET A 9 2.52 -3.98 -5.12
N SER A 10 3.71 -3.68 -5.63
CA SER A 10 4.96 -4.15 -5.04
C SER A 10 5.90 -2.98 -4.79
N LEU A 11 6.60 -3.03 -3.66
CA LEU A 11 7.59 -2.04 -3.29
C LEU A 11 8.68 -2.69 -2.46
N SER A 12 9.93 -2.45 -2.82
CA SER A 12 11.11 -2.96 -2.13
C SER A 12 12.06 -1.82 -1.78
N PHE A 13 12.58 -1.83 -0.55
CA PHE A 13 13.74 -1.02 -0.20
C PHE A 13 14.95 -1.93 -0.05
N GLY A 14 15.74 -2.04 -1.13
CA GLY A 14 16.85 -2.98 -1.19
C GLY A 14 16.38 -4.40 -1.51
N ALA A 15 16.93 -5.41 -0.82
CA ALA A 15 16.75 -6.82 -1.18
C ALA A 15 15.43 -7.45 -0.69
N ALA A 16 14.82 -6.92 0.38
CA ALA A 16 13.59 -7.48 0.94
C ALA A 16 12.38 -6.64 0.49
N PRO A 17 11.33 -7.25 -0.08
CA PRO A 17 10.11 -6.54 -0.44
C PRO A 17 9.37 -6.11 0.82
N LEU A 18 8.92 -4.86 0.83
CA LEU A 18 8.01 -4.32 1.83
C LEU A 18 6.58 -4.80 1.54
N PHE A 19 6.19 -4.74 0.26
CA PHE A 19 4.95 -5.29 -0.28
C PHE A 19 5.28 -6.12 -1.52
N ASN A 20 4.59 -7.24 -1.69
CA ASN A 20 4.71 -8.07 -2.88
C ASN A 20 3.30 -8.41 -3.38
N LYS A 21 2.93 -7.83 -4.53
CA LYS A 21 1.61 -7.99 -5.16
C LYS A 21 0.43 -7.77 -4.21
N ALA A 22 0.52 -6.74 -3.38
CA ALA A 22 -0.55 -6.38 -2.45
C ALA A 22 -1.71 -5.72 -3.21
N SER A 23 -2.93 -6.18 -2.93
CA SER A 23 -4.16 -5.56 -3.46
C SER A 23 -5.06 -5.12 -2.32
N LEU A 24 -5.67 -3.95 -2.47
CA LEU A 24 -6.53 -3.34 -1.46
C LEU A 24 -7.66 -2.57 -2.16
N GLN A 25 -8.89 -2.77 -1.71
CA GLN A 25 -10.04 -2.01 -2.15
C GLN A 25 -10.67 -1.37 -0.91
N ILE A 26 -10.94 -0.07 -0.96
CA ILE A 26 -11.64 0.66 0.11
C ILE A 26 -12.86 1.33 -0.51
N GLU A 27 -14.03 1.07 0.05
CA GLU A 27 -15.28 1.71 -0.37
C GLU A 27 -15.48 3.07 0.32
N ALA A 28 -16.32 3.92 -0.27
CA ALA A 28 -16.70 5.17 0.36
C ALA A 28 -17.38 4.92 1.72
N ASN A 29 -16.99 5.70 2.73
CA ASN A 29 -17.41 5.59 4.14
C ASN A 29 -16.88 4.37 4.91
N GLU A 30 -15.99 3.57 4.31
CA GLU A 30 -15.30 2.49 5.02
C GLU A 30 -14.22 3.06 5.96
N ARG A 31 -14.02 2.41 7.10
CA ARG A 31 -12.97 2.75 8.07
C ARG A 31 -12.01 1.57 8.19
N VAL A 32 -10.81 1.74 7.66
CA VAL A 32 -9.77 0.70 7.66
C VAL A 32 -8.64 1.11 8.59
N CYS A 33 -8.10 0.15 9.34
CA CYS A 33 -6.92 0.33 10.17
C CYS A 33 -5.75 -0.50 9.61
N LEU A 34 -4.60 0.14 9.43
CA LEU A 34 -3.35 -0.54 9.07
C LEU A 34 -2.62 -0.98 10.34
N VAL A 35 -2.50 -2.28 10.54
CA VAL A 35 -1.83 -2.90 11.71
C VAL A 35 -0.58 -3.66 11.28
N GLY A 36 0.38 -3.80 12.20
CA GLY A 36 1.65 -4.48 11.96
C GLY A 36 2.77 -3.95 12.84
N ARG A 37 3.92 -4.60 12.88
CA ARG A 37 5.11 -4.18 13.65
C ARG A 37 5.79 -2.96 13.04
N ASN A 38 6.65 -2.29 13.81
CA ASN A 38 7.48 -1.21 13.29
C ASN A 38 8.39 -1.74 12.17
N GLY A 39 8.43 -1.03 11.04
CA GLY A 39 9.19 -1.43 9.86
C GLY A 39 8.42 -2.26 8.82
N GLU A 40 7.20 -2.73 9.10
CA GLU A 40 6.39 -3.52 8.15
C GLU A 40 5.71 -2.68 7.05
N GLY A 41 6.11 -1.41 6.87
CA GLY A 41 5.69 -0.61 5.74
C GLY A 41 4.37 0.16 5.86
N LYS A 42 3.66 0.13 6.99
CA LYS A 42 2.39 0.88 7.16
C LYS A 42 2.45 2.35 6.70
N SER A 43 3.39 3.13 7.22
CA SER A 43 3.56 4.55 6.82
C SER A 43 4.01 4.68 5.36
N THR A 44 4.76 3.70 4.85
CA THR A 44 5.15 3.65 3.45
C THR A 44 3.94 3.41 2.54
N LEU A 45 3.01 2.52 2.91
CA LEU A 45 1.78 2.28 2.16
C LEU A 45 0.95 3.56 2.04
N LEU A 46 0.82 4.30 3.14
CA LEU A 46 0.14 5.61 3.13
C LEU A 46 0.84 6.61 2.21
N LYS A 47 2.17 6.65 2.21
CA LYS A 47 2.96 7.49 1.30
C LYS A 47 2.82 7.09 -0.18
N VAL A 48 2.59 5.81 -0.46
CA VAL A 48 2.29 5.37 -1.83
C VAL A 48 0.88 5.81 -2.23
N ILE A 49 -0.11 5.64 -1.33
CA ILE A 49 -1.50 6.07 -1.57
C ILE A 49 -1.59 7.59 -1.82
N GLU A 50 -0.83 8.41 -1.10
CA GLU A 50 -0.81 9.87 -1.30
C GLU A 50 0.04 10.32 -2.51
N GLY A 51 0.72 9.38 -3.18
CA GLY A 51 1.58 9.67 -4.34
C GLY A 51 2.97 10.23 -4.01
N ALA A 52 3.36 10.26 -2.72
CA ALA A 52 4.67 10.73 -2.29
C ALA A 52 5.80 9.71 -2.54
N ILE A 53 5.46 8.41 -2.63
CA ILE A 53 6.37 7.34 -3.01
C ILE A 53 5.76 6.58 -4.19
N GLN A 54 6.55 6.38 -5.25
CA GLN A 54 6.14 5.57 -6.38
C GLN A 54 6.39 4.08 -6.09
N ALA A 55 5.41 3.23 -6.35
CA ALA A 55 5.58 1.79 -6.27
C ALA A 55 6.49 1.27 -7.39
N ASP A 56 7.17 0.14 -7.16
CA ASP A 56 8.02 -0.49 -8.18
C ASP A 56 7.17 -1.10 -9.31
N SER A 57 5.98 -1.60 -8.97
CA SER A 57 5.01 -2.16 -9.93
C SER A 57 3.60 -2.16 -9.36
N GLY A 58 2.61 -2.36 -10.23
CA GLY A 58 1.18 -2.29 -9.91
C GLY A 58 0.60 -0.91 -10.21
N SER A 59 -0.65 -0.69 -9.77
CA SER A 59 -1.40 0.56 -9.93
C SER A 59 -2.23 0.88 -8.70
#